data_AF-H9X046-F1
#
_entry.id   AF-H9X046-F1
#
_cell.length_a   1.000
_cell.length_b   1.000
_cell.length_c   1.000
_cell.angle_alpha   90.00
_cell.angle_beta   90.00
_cell.angle_gamma   90.00
#
_symmetry.space_group_name_H-M   'P 1'
#
loop_
_entity.id
_entity.type
_entity.pdbx_description
1 polymer ?
#
loop_
_entity_poly.entity_id
_entity_poly.type
_entity_poly.pdbx_seq_one_letter_code
_entity_poly.pdbx_strand_id
1 'polypeptide(L)' 'QAASPGAIVLLHACAHNPTGVDPTQDQWVGIRQLIRSKCLLPFFDSAYQGFASGSLDADAYAVRLFVGDG' A
#
# COMPACT_ATOMS: atom_id res chain seq x y z
N GLN A 1 -9.98 17.17 9.40
CA GLN A 1 -10.96 16.14 9.80
C GLN A 1 -10.28 14.77 9.69
N ALA A 2 -10.56 13.81 10.56
CA ALA A 2 -9.99 12.46 10.47
C ALA A 2 -10.94 11.54 9.69
N ALA A 3 -10.40 10.55 8.98
CA ALA A 3 -11.21 9.49 8.37
C ALA A 3 -11.91 8.66 9.44
N SER A 4 -13.19 8.33 9.22
CA SER A 4 -13.95 7.46 10.11
C SER A 4 -13.47 6.00 9.99
N PRO A 5 -13.59 5.18 11.05
CA PRO A 5 -13.43 3.74 10.93
C PRO A 5 -14.25 3.17 9.76
N GLY A 6 -13.66 2.22 9.03
CA GLY A 6 -14.23 1.63 7.82
C GLY A 6 -14.07 2.46 6.54
N ALA A 7 -13.54 3.69 6.61
CA ALA A 7 -13.24 4.46 5.41
C ALA A 7 -12.17 3.77 4.55
N ILE A 8 -12.31 3.92 3.23
CA ILE A 8 -11.40 3.33 2.24
C ILE A 8 -10.19 4.23 2.04
N VAL A 9 -9.01 3.62 2.00
CA VAL A 9 -7.75 4.29 1.64
C VAL A 9 -7.22 3.65 0.37
N LEU A 10 -7.25 4.39 -0.74
CA LEU A 10 -6.65 3.97 -2.00
C LEU A 10 -5.13 4.12 -1.94
N LEU A 11 -4.41 3.05 -2.26
CA LEU A 11 -2.95 2.97 -2.25
C LEU A 11 -2.48 2.43 -3.60
N HIS A 12 -1.50 3.08 -4.22
CA HIS A 12 -0.79 2.47 -5.36
C HIS A 12 0.20 1.45 -4.81
N ALA A 13 0.14 0.21 -5.31
CA ALA A 13 0.97 -0.89 -4.81
C ALA A 13 2.47 -0.66 -5.07
N CYS A 14 2.79 -0.05 -6.21
CA CYS A 14 4.13 0.34 -6.65
C CYS A 14 4.01 1.37 -7.80
N ALA A 15 5.12 1.99 -8.16
CA ALA A 15 5.26 2.95 -9.26
C ALA A 15 4.16 4.04 -9.22
N HIS A 16 4.06 4.76 -8.10
CA HIS A 16 3.01 5.75 -7.88
C HIS A 16 2.90 6.74 -9.05
N ASN A 17 1.73 6.77 -9.70
CA ASN A 17 1.40 7.78 -10.70
C ASN A 17 0.79 9.02 -10.01
N PRO A 18 1.23 10.26 -10.31
CA PRO A 18 2.19 10.65 -11.36
C PRO A 18 3.63 10.85 -10.88
N THR A 19 3.88 10.78 -9.58
CA THR A 19 5.15 11.27 -9.00
C THR A 19 6.34 10.32 -9.20
N GLY A 20 6.08 9.03 -9.41
CA GLY A 20 7.08 7.95 -9.40
C GLY A 20 7.72 7.70 -8.03
N VAL A 21 7.18 8.28 -6.95
CA VAL A 21 7.76 8.17 -5.60
C VAL A 21 6.95 7.19 -4.77
N ASP A 22 7.59 6.08 -4.40
CA ASP A 22 7.00 5.04 -3.56
C ASP A 22 7.54 5.09 -2.12
N PRO A 23 6.76 4.69 -1.11
CA PRO A 23 7.28 4.47 0.23
C PRO A 23 8.33 3.35 0.26
N THR A 24 9.33 3.48 1.14
CA THR A 24 10.25 2.38 1.44
C THR A 24 9.54 1.24 2.17
N GLN A 25 10.18 0.06 2.25
CA GLN A 25 9.59 -1.09 2.96
C GLN A 25 9.28 -0.79 4.43
N ASP A 26 10.14 -0.06 5.13
CA ASP A 26 9.91 0.36 6.53
C ASP A 26 8.75 1.35 6.65
N GLN A 27 8.63 2.27 5.69
CA GLN A 27 7.50 3.19 5.64
C GLN A 27 6.19 2.44 5.38
N TRP A 28 6.18 1.42 4.53
CA TRP A 28 5.03 0.54 4.32
C TRP A 28 4.59 -0.18 5.59
N VAL A 29 5.54 -0.65 6.42
CA VAL A 29 5.22 -1.24 7.73
C VAL A 29 4.50 -0.22 8.63
N GLY A 30 4.97 1.04 8.65
CA GLY A 30 4.31 2.11 9.40
C GLY A 30 2.91 2.43 8.88
N ILE A 31 2.73 2.49 7.55
CA ILE A 31 1.42 2.72 6.91
C ILE A 31 0.45 1.59 7.27
N ARG A 32 0.89 0.33 7.18
CA ARG A 32 0.11 -0.86 7.57
C ARG A 32 -0.36 -0.77 9.03
N GLN A 33 0.55 -0.46 9.96
CA GLN A 33 0.20 -0.27 11.38
C GLN A 33 -0.81 0.86 11.59
N LEU A 34 -0.68 1.96 10.85
CA LEU A 34 -1.60 3.10 10.93
C LEU A 34 -2.99 2.75 10.41
N ILE A 35 -3.09 2.07 9.27
CA ILE A 35 -4.36 1.64 8.68
C ILE A 35 -5.09 0.69 9.63
N ARG A 36 -4.38 -0.29 10.19
CA ARG A 36 -4.94 -1.24 11.16
C ARG A 36 -5.40 -0.57 12.44
N SER A 37 -4.57 0.27 13.05
CA SER A 37 -4.91 0.96 14.31
C SER A 37 -6.11 1.91 14.18
N LYS A 38 -6.40 2.40 12.97
CA LYS A 38 -7.55 3.26 12.68
C LYS A 38 -8.76 2.53 12.11
N CYS A 39 -8.71 1.20 12.01
CA CYS A 39 -9.75 0.37 11.40
C CYS A 39 -10.13 0.85 9.99
N LEU A 40 -9.15 1.27 9.17
CA LEU A 40 -9.37 1.70 7.79
C LEU A 40 -9.29 0.50 6.84
N LEU A 41 -9.98 0.58 5.71
CA LEU A 41 -9.96 -0.44 4.66
C LEU A 41 -8.95 -0.07 3.58
N PRO A 42 -7.79 -0.76 3.47
CA PRO A 42 -6.85 -0.53 2.38
C PRO A 42 -7.43 -1.06 1.06
N PHE A 43 -7.32 -0.28 -0.01
CA PHE A 43 -7.67 -0.68 -1.37
C PHE A 43 -6.48 -0.42 -2.28
N PHE A 44 -5.95 -1.46 -2.92
CA PHE A 44 -4.76 -1.34 -3.73
C PHE A 44 -5.09 -1.20 -5.22
N ASP A 45 -4.54 -0.15 -5.83
CA ASP A 45 -4.38 -0.06 -7.28
C ASP A 45 -3.02 -0.68 -7.65
N SER A 46 -3.06 -1.71 -8.48
CA SER A 46 -1.87 -2.47 -8.90
C SER A 46 -1.76 -2.52 -10.42
N ALA A 47 -1.74 -1.37 -11.07
CA ALA A 47 -1.61 -1.26 -12.53
C ALA A 47 -0.20 -1.52 -13.07
N TYR A 48 0.85 -1.39 -12.24
CA TYR A 48 2.25 -1.35 -12.70
C TYR A 48 3.17 -2.42 -12.10
N GLN A 49 2.62 -3.52 -11.60
CA GLN A 49 3.42 -4.59 -11.00
C GLN A 49 4.47 -5.13 -12.00
N GLY A 50 5.75 -5.05 -11.62
CA GLY A 50 6.90 -5.40 -12.45
C GLY A 50 7.64 -4.18 -13.04
N PHE A 51 7.02 -2.99 -13.07
CA PHE A 51 7.64 -1.80 -13.65
C PHE A 51 8.48 -0.97 -12.66
N ALA A 52 8.27 -1.12 -11.35
CA ALA A 52 9.04 -0.36 -10.36
C ALA A 52 10.44 -0.97 -10.16
N SER A 53 10.51 -2.29 -9.99
CA SER A 53 11.77 -3.01 -9.73
C SER A 53 12.23 -3.95 -10.84
N GLY A 54 11.38 -4.25 -11.82
CA GLY A 54 11.59 -5.34 -12.78
C GLY A 54 11.17 -6.72 -12.26
N SER A 55 10.68 -6.82 -11.02
CA SER A 55 10.24 -8.08 -10.39
C SER A 55 8.79 -8.01 -9.94
N LEU A 56 7.99 -8.97 -10.42
CA LEU A 56 6.59 -9.12 -10.00
C LEU A 56 6.47 -9.36 -8.49
N ASP A 57 7.42 -10.10 -7.91
CA ASP A 57 7.39 -10.45 -6.49
C ASP A 57 7.75 -9.28 -5.59
N ALA A 58 8.76 -8.50 -5.97
CA ALA A 58 9.17 -7.33 -5.21
C ALA A 58 8.10 -6.22 -5.27
N ASP A 59 7.49 -6.00 -6.43
CA ASP A 59 6.46 -4.99 -6.62
C ASP A 59 5.12 -5.36 -5.94
N ALA A 60 4.91 -6.64 -5.61
CA ALA A 60 3.78 -7.10 -4.82
C ALA A 60 3.98 -6.95 -3.29
N TYR A 61 5.14 -6.45 -2.83
CA TYR A 61 5.48 -6.38 -1.41
C TYR A 61 4.41 -5.66 -0.58
N ALA A 62 3.96 -4.48 -1.02
CA ALA A 62 2.99 -3.68 -0.28
C ALA A 62 1.66 -4.44 -0.09
N VAL A 63 1.15 -5.09 -1.14
CA VAL A 63 -0.08 -5.88 -1.05
C VAL A 63 0.10 -7.08 -0.12
N ARG A 64 1.19 -7.84 -0.28
CA ARG A 64 1.47 -9.05 0.51
C ARG A 64 1.67 -8.74 1.99
N LEU A 65 2.27 -7.59 2.31
CA LEU A 65 2.46 -7.14 3.69
C LEU A 65 1.13 -7.00 4.44
N PHE A 66 0.05 -6.61 3.76
CA PHE A 66 -1.27 -6.39 4.36
C PHE A 66 -2.11 -7.67 4.49
N VAL A 67 -1.79 -8.75 3.77
CA VAL A 67 -2.55 -10.02 3.78
C VAL A 67 -2.67 -10.62 5.18
N GLY A 68 -1.66 -10.44 6.03
CA GLY A 68 -1.68 -10.95 7.41
C GLY A 68 -2.66 -10.25 8.36
N ASP A 69 -3.31 -9.18 7.93
CA ASP A 69 -4.25 -8.40 8.74
C ASP A 69 -5.73 -8.69 8.49
N GLY A 70 -6.06 -9.55 7.51
CA GLY A 70 -7.44 -9.96 7.21
C GLY A 70 -7.77 -9.88 5.73
#